data_AF-A0A410M9D1-F1
#
_entry.id   AF-A0A410M9D1-F1
#
_cell.length_a   1.000
_cell.length_b   1.000
_cell.length_c   1.000
_cell.angle_alpha   90.00
_cell.angle_beta   90.00
_cell.angle_gamma   90.00
#
_symmetry.space_group_name_H-M   'P 1'
#
loop_
_entity.id
_entity.type
_entity.pdbx_description
1 polymer ?
#
loop_
_entity_poly.entity_id
_entity_poly.type
_entity_poly.pdbx_seq_one_letter_code
_entity_poly.pdbx_strand_id
1 'polypeptide(L)' 'MLKYIILSVLAVSTQLIAIFIWSEYVWLYKFANGGVGGAAIDHIQPVFWWIIAIEIFTISSLIAYKNYKEKYYHSHGD' A
#
# COMPACT_ATOMS: atom_id res chain seq x y z
N MET A 1 1.00 -19.60 1.67
CA MET A 1 0.88 -18.41 0.80
C MET A 1 -0.29 -17.56 1.21
N LEU A 2 -1.49 -18.15 1.30
CA LEU A 2 -2.72 -17.46 1.70
C LEU A 2 -2.57 -16.56 2.94
N LYS A 3 -1.95 -17.05 4.03
CA LYS A 3 -1.71 -16.25 5.25
C LYS A 3 -0.93 -14.96 5.00
N TYR A 4 0.07 -14.97 4.13
CA TYR A 4 0.89 -13.79 3.83
C TYR A 4 0.12 -12.81 2.93
N ILE A 5 -0.67 -13.33 1.99
CA ILE A 5 -1.56 -12.52 1.16
C ILE A 5 -2.61 -11.82 2.03
N ILE A 6 -3.22 -12.54 2.98
CA ILE A 6 -4.20 -11.96 3.92
C ILE A 6 -3.56 -10.85 4.77
N LEU A 7 -2.36 -11.10 5.33
CA LEU A 7 -1.64 -10.09 6.12
C LEU A 7 -1.27 -8.87 5.27
N SER A 8 -0.85 -9.06 4.03
CA SER A 8 -0.56 -7.97 3.09
C SER A 8 -1.80 -7.15 2.75
N VAL A 9 -2.93 -7.79 2.46
CA VAL A 9 -4.20 -7.09 2.20
C VAL A 9 -4.62 -6.28 3.42
N LEU A 10 -4.51 -6.86 4.62
CA LEU A 10 -4.81 -6.16 5.86
C LEU A 10 -3.91 -4.94 6.06
N ALA A 11 -2.59 -5.09 5.87
CA ALA A 11 -1.61 -4.02 6.02
C ALA A 11 -1.90 -2.85 5.06
N VAL A 12 -2.07 -3.14 3.76
CA VAL A 12 -2.38 -2.12 2.75
C VAL A 12 -3.71 -1.44 3.04
N SER A 13 -4.72 -2.18 3.49
CA SER A 13 -6.02 -1.61 3.85
C SER A 13 -5.91 -0.66 5.05
N THR A 14 -5.18 -1.04 6.09
CA THR A 14 -4.93 -0.18 7.26
C THR A 14 -4.16 1.09 6.88
N GLN A 15 -3.14 0.97 6.03
CA GLN A 15 -2.38 2.13 5.53
C GLN A 15 -3.26 3.08 4.70
N LEU A 16 -4.11 2.54 3.82
CA LEU A 16 -5.06 3.35 3.04
C LEU A 16 -6.00 4.13 3.95
N ILE A 17 -6.58 3.47 4.97
CA ILE A 17 -7.44 4.13 5.96
C ILE A 17 -6.67 5.25 6.68
N ALA A 18 -5.44 4.97 7.13
CA ALA A 18 -4.63 5.97 7.81
C ALA A 18 -4.29 7.18 6.92
N ILE A 19 -4.01 6.94 5.63
CA ILE A 19 -3.77 8.00 4.65
C ILE A 19 -5.02 8.87 4.47
N PHE A 20 -6.21 8.27 4.35
CA PHE A 20 -7.46 9.03 4.23
C PHE A 20 -7.76 9.85 5.48
N ILE A 21 -7.61 9.27 6.67
CA ILE A 21 -7.80 9.99 7.95
C ILE A 21 -6.83 11.17 8.06
N TRP A 22 -5.56 10.94 7.73
CA TRP A 22 -4.57 12.02 7.73
C TRP A 22 -4.92 13.12 6.73
N SER A 23 -5.36 12.74 5.54
CA SER A 23 -5.76 13.68 4.51
C SER A 23 -6.95 14.55 4.92
N GLU A 24 -7.95 13.92 5.54
CA GLU A 24 -9.12 14.61 6.07
C GLU A 24 -8.75 15.55 7.22
N TYR A 25 -7.87 15.11 8.13
CA TYR A 25 -7.35 15.96 9.20
C TYR A 25 -6.63 17.20 8.65
N VAL A 26 -5.73 17.03 7.68
CA VAL A 26 -5.01 18.15 7.05
C VAL A 26 -5.97 19.07 6.30
N TRP A 27 -6.95 18.52 5.59
CA TRP A 27 -7.96 19.30 4.88
C TRP A 27 -8.80 20.13 5.85
N LEU A 28 -9.33 19.52 6.92
CA LEU A 28 -10.10 20.22 7.95
C LEU A 28 -9.29 21.33 8.61
N TYR A 29 -8.02 21.08 8.92
CA TYR A 29 -7.12 22.07 9.49
C TYR A 29 -6.94 23.29 8.57
N LYS A 30 -6.76 23.07 7.27
CA LYS A 30 -6.62 24.16 6.29
C LYS A 30 -7.94 24.87 6.00
N PHE A 31 -9.05 24.12 5.99
CA PHE A 31 -10.40 24.67 5.85
C PHE A 31 -10.73 25.64 6.99
N ALA A 32 -10.43 25.26 8.23
CA ALA A 32 -10.65 26.10 9.41
C ALA A 32 -9.76 27.36 9.46
N ASN A 33 -8.58 27.32 8.82
CA ASN A 33 -7.60 28.41 8.82
C ASN A 33 -7.61 29.28 7.55
N GLY A 34 -8.72 29.29 6.81
CA GLY A 34 -8.98 30.31 5.80
C GLY A 34 -8.46 30.03 4.40
N GLY A 35 -8.16 28.79 4.02
CA GLY A 35 -7.92 28.55 2.60
C GLY A 35 -7.45 27.16 2.22
N VAL A 36 -8.38 26.38 1.67
CA VAL A 36 -8.21 25.70 0.37
C VAL A 36 -9.57 25.15 -0.08
N GLY A 37 -9.92 25.38 -1.35
CA GLY A 37 -10.94 24.61 -2.05
C GLY A 37 -10.34 23.29 -2.56
N GLY A 38 -11.20 22.32 -2.86
CA GLY A 38 -10.80 20.98 -3.29
C GLY A 38 -11.26 19.90 -2.33
N ALA A 39 -10.97 18.65 -2.67
CA ALA A 39 -11.34 17.48 -1.88
C ALA A 39 -10.22 17.09 -0.92
N ALA A 40 -10.55 16.37 0.15
CA ALA A 40 -9.56 15.89 1.11
C ALA A 40 -8.41 15.13 0.43
N ILE A 41 -8.69 14.37 -0.64
CA ILE A 41 -7.71 13.59 -1.41
C ILE A 41 -6.61 14.44 -2.05
N ASP A 42 -6.89 15.71 -2.37
CA ASP A 42 -5.94 16.64 -3.00
C ASP A 42 -4.82 17.06 -2.04
N HIS A 43 -4.97 16.75 -0.75
CA HIS A 43 -4.00 17.05 0.29
C HIS A 43 -3.15 15.84 0.71
N ILE A 44 -3.35 14.67 0.08
CA ILE A 44 -2.47 13.53 0.28
C ILE A 44 -1.10 13.85 -0.30
N GLN A 45 -0.05 13.74 0.51
CA GLN A 45 1.31 13.87 0.01
C GLN A 45 1.61 12.73 -0.98
N PRO A 46 2.17 13.01 -2.17
CA PRO A 46 2.46 11.99 -3.17
C PRO A 46 3.33 10.83 -2.66
N VAL A 47 4.19 11.09 -1.65
CA VAL A 47 5.04 10.08 -1.01
C VAL A 47 4.25 8.89 -0.47
N PHE A 48 3.02 9.07 0.01
CA PHE A 48 2.21 7.98 0.52
C PHE A 48 1.83 6.97 -0.56
N TRP A 49 1.58 7.45 -1.79
CA TRP A 49 1.31 6.57 -2.94
C TRP A 49 2.57 5.79 -3.36
N TRP A 50 3.74 6.42 -3.31
CA TRP A 50 5.01 5.75 -3.58
C TRP A 50 5.30 4.64 -2.57
N ILE A 51 5.01 4.86 -1.28
CA ILE A 51 5.18 3.84 -0.24
C ILE A 51 4.30 2.62 -0.52
N ILE A 52 3.01 2.83 -0.81
CA ILE A 52 2.09 1.74 -1.17
C ILE A 52 2.56 1.02 -2.44
N ALA A 53 3.00 1.74 -3.46
CA ALA A 53 3.48 1.15 -4.71
C ALA A 53 4.72 0.26 -4.49
N ILE A 54 5.68 0.72 -3.68
CA ILE A 54 6.89 -0.04 -3.33
C ILE A 54 6.52 -1.31 -2.55
N GLU A 55 5.57 -1.22 -1.62
CA GLU A 55 5.12 -2.37 -0.85
C GLU A 55 4.45 -3.42 -1.73
N ILE A 56 3.51 -3.01 -2.59
CA ILE A 56 2.84 -3.91 -3.56
C ILE A 56 3.88 -4.55 -4.48
N PHE A 57 4.83 -3.78 -4.99
CA PHE A 57 5.91 -4.29 -5.83
C PHE A 57 6.77 -5.34 -5.11
N THR A 58 7.13 -5.08 -3.85
CA THR A 58 7.94 -5.98 -3.02
C THR A 58 7.20 -7.30 -2.75
N ILE A 59 5.93 -7.23 -2.36
CA ILE A 59 5.10 -8.41 -2.11
C ILE A 59 4.94 -9.24 -3.40
N SER A 60 4.66 -8.58 -4.52
CA SER A 60 4.50 -9.23 -5.83
C SER A 60 5.78 -9.94 -6.26
N SER A 61 6.94 -9.29 -6.08
CA SER A 61 8.26 -9.85 -6.39
C SER A 61 8.58 -11.06 -5.51
N LEU A 62 8.23 -11.03 -4.21
CA LEU A 62 8.42 -12.17 -3.30
C LEU A 62 7.53 -13.36 -3.69
N ILE A 63 6.28 -13.11 -4.07
CA ILE A 63 5.36 -14.15 -4.54
C ILE A 63 5.90 -14.78 -5.83
N ALA A 64 6.33 -13.96 -6.80
CA ALA A 64 6.90 -14.42 -8.06
C ALA A 64 8.18 -15.26 -7.83
N TYR A 65 9.10 -14.77 -6.99
CA TYR A 65 10.33 -15.49 -6.66
C TYR A 65 10.05 -16.84 -6.02
N LYS A 66 9.10 -16.90 -5.08
CA LYS A 66 8.74 -18.16 -4.44
C LYS A 66 8.14 -19.16 -5.43
N ASN A 67 7.22 -18.72 -6.29
CA ASN A 67 6.61 -19.58 -7.30
C ASN A 67 7.65 -20.10 -8.30
N TYR A 68 8.61 -19.25 -8.70
CA TYR A 68 9.75 -19.65 -9.53
C TYR A 68 10.59 -20.72 -8.84
N LYS A 69 10.94 -20.51 -7.56
CA LYS A 69 11.72 -21.47 -6.77
C LYS A 69 11.01 -22.82 -6.65
N GLU A 70 9.74 -22.85 -6.25
CA GLU A 70 8.97 -24.11 -6.13
C GLU A 70 8.95 -24.90 -7.45
N LYS A 71 8.77 -24.21 -8.59
CA LYS A 71 8.80 -24.85 -9.92
C LYS A 71 10.18 -25.40 -10.29
N TYR A 72 11.25 -24.70 -9.94
CA TYR A 72 12.61 -25.13 -10.20
C TYR A 72 12.97 -26.42 -9.44
N TYR A 73 12.68 -26.46 -8.12
CA TYR A 73 12.95 -27.65 -7.31
C TYR A 73 12.09 -28.86 -7.70
N HIS A 74 10.84 -28.65 -8.12
CA HIS A 74 10.01 -29.74 -8.62
C HIS A 74 10.43 -30.29 -10.00
N SER A 75 11.26 -29.56 -10.76
CA SER A 75 11.70 -29.98 -12.09
C SER A 75 13.13 -30.52 -12.14
N HIS A 76 13.94 -30.28 -11.11
CA HIS A 76 15.37 -30.62 -11.08
C HIS A 76 15.82 -31.28 -9.76
N GLY A 77 14.88 -31.61 -8.87
CA GLY A 77 15.14 -32.32 -7.62
C GLY A 77 14.58 -33.74 -7.65
N ASP A 78 15.22 -34.60 -8.45
CA ASP A 78 15.23 -36.07 -8.29
C ASP A 78 16.62 -36.50 -7.79
#